data_AF-A0A821GY77-F1
#
_entry.id   AF-A0A821GY77-F1
#
_cell.length_a   1.000
_cell.length_b   1.000
_cell.length_c   1.000
_cell.angle_alpha   90.00
_cell.angle_beta   90.00
_cell.angle_gamma   90.00
#
_symmetry.space_group_name_H-M   'P 1'
#
loop_
_entity.id
_entity.type
_entity.pdbx_description
1 polymer ?
#
loop_
_entity_poly.entity_id
_entity_poly.type
_entity_poly.pdbx_seq_one_letter_code
_entity_poly.pdbx_strand_id
1 'polypeptide(L)'
;IKTNDNFWSMGDTGPCGPCSEVFYDHGDHIKGGLPGTREQDGDRFIEIWNMVFMQFEQLDANTRIELHNKSIDTGMGLERISAVMQNVHDNYEIDLFKEIIDYTEHIVKVKAEGNAQFSYRVIADHLRACAFLISDGIIPSNEGRGYVLRRIMRRSIRHAHILGSTEPLMHRLLPKLVELMGNAYPELKRAEDFISNILEQEELRFKLTLERGLKLLDEELTHAQPNSCLSGEVAFKLYDTYGFPIDLTEEILKNKQVSIELESFNNKMQEQKERARKSWKGSNEAKTDTIGFKLHATFGSTD
;
A
#
# COMPACT_ATOMS: atom_id res chain seq x y z
N ILE A 1 17.63 -26.99 -5.63
CA ILE A 1 17.72 -25.64 -5.01
C ILE A 1 16.94 -25.74 -3.69
N LYS A 2 17.50 -25.30 -2.56
CA LYS A 2 16.93 -25.48 -1.21
C LYS A 2 15.93 -24.38 -0.82
N THR A 3 15.74 -23.39 -1.68
CA THR A 3 14.83 -22.25 -1.53
C THR A 3 13.84 -22.24 -2.70
N ASN A 4 12.66 -21.65 -2.47
CA ASN A 4 11.61 -21.50 -3.48
C ASN A 4 11.81 -20.28 -4.39
N ASP A 5 12.97 -19.60 -4.32
CA ASP A 5 13.18 -18.31 -4.99
C ASP A 5 13.00 -18.42 -6.51
N ASN A 6 13.42 -19.54 -7.12
CA ASN A 6 13.26 -19.77 -8.56
C ASN A 6 11.99 -20.57 -8.93
N PHE A 7 10.94 -20.45 -8.13
CA PHE A 7 9.61 -20.95 -8.46
C PHE A 7 8.58 -19.85 -8.25
N TRP A 8 8.04 -19.32 -9.34
CA TRP A 8 7.08 -18.22 -9.32
C TRP A 8 5.64 -18.74 -9.32
N SER A 9 4.77 -18.11 -8.53
CA SER A 9 3.34 -18.36 -8.49
C SER A 9 2.55 -17.06 -8.39
N MET A 10 1.43 -16.97 -9.12
CA MET A 10 0.55 -15.79 -9.08
C MET A 10 -0.06 -15.54 -7.70
N GLY A 11 -0.29 -16.60 -6.94
CA GLY A 11 -0.83 -16.58 -5.57
C GLY A 11 -0.98 -18.00 -5.05
N ASP A 12 -1.87 -18.19 -4.06
CA ASP A 12 -2.19 -19.52 -3.50
C ASP A 12 -2.78 -20.48 -4.55
N THR A 13 -3.40 -19.92 -5.59
CA THR A 13 -3.90 -20.61 -6.77
C THR A 13 -3.52 -19.84 -8.03
N GLY A 14 -3.63 -20.49 -9.19
CA GLY A 14 -3.33 -19.88 -10.49
C GLY A 14 -2.12 -20.47 -11.20
N PRO A 15 -1.76 -19.92 -12.39
CA PRO A 15 -0.60 -20.32 -13.14
C PRO A 15 0.71 -20.15 -12.35
N CYS A 16 1.59 -21.14 -12.45
CA CYS A 16 2.90 -21.12 -11.80
C CYS A 16 3.95 -21.95 -12.55
N GLY A 17 5.22 -21.76 -12.20
CA GLY A 17 6.30 -22.48 -12.84
C GLY A 17 7.69 -22.12 -12.31
N PRO A 18 8.71 -22.93 -12.67
CA PRO A 18 10.10 -22.55 -12.43
C PRO A 18 10.42 -21.28 -13.22
N CYS A 19 11.34 -20.48 -12.69
CA CYS A 19 11.78 -19.25 -13.34
C CYS A 19 13.30 -19.11 -13.40
N SER A 20 13.75 -18.21 -14.25
CA SER A 20 15.13 -17.74 -14.33
C SER A 20 15.14 -16.23 -14.19
N GLU A 21 16.00 -15.71 -13.32
CA GLU A 21 16.07 -14.30 -12.98
C GLU A 21 17.41 -13.70 -13.42
N VAL A 22 17.37 -12.47 -13.93
CA VAL A 22 18.53 -11.69 -14.35
C VAL A 22 18.81 -10.63 -13.31
N PHE A 23 20.03 -10.62 -12.78
CA PHE A 23 20.51 -9.65 -11.80
C PHE A 23 21.55 -8.71 -12.43
N TYR A 24 21.56 -7.46 -11.97
CA TYR A 24 22.57 -6.46 -12.34
C TYR A 24 23.43 -6.11 -11.13
N ASP A 25 24.76 -6.05 -11.34
CA ASP A 25 25.72 -5.62 -10.32
C ASP A 25 25.91 -4.10 -10.40
N HIS A 26 25.41 -3.36 -9.41
CA HIS A 26 25.61 -1.91 -9.32
C HIS A 26 27.03 -1.51 -8.89
N GLY A 27 27.88 -2.46 -8.48
CA GLY A 27 29.29 -2.24 -8.17
C GLY A 27 29.66 -2.51 -6.71
N ASP A 28 30.96 -2.68 -6.47
CA ASP A 28 31.54 -3.04 -5.16
C ASP A 28 31.44 -1.96 -4.07
N HIS A 29 31.15 -0.72 -4.46
CA HIS A 29 30.87 0.39 -3.56
C HIS A 29 29.53 0.27 -2.83
N ILE A 30 28.64 -0.64 -3.28
CA ILE A 30 27.36 -0.94 -2.63
C ILE A 30 27.47 -2.27 -1.90
N LYS A 31 26.88 -2.35 -0.71
CA LYS A 31 26.85 -3.58 0.08
C LYS A 31 25.85 -4.57 -0.49
N GLY A 32 26.25 -5.83 -0.59
CA GLY A 32 25.39 -6.92 -1.04
C GLY A 32 26.21 -8.02 -1.70
N GLY A 33 25.69 -9.25 -1.64
CA GLY A 33 26.29 -10.43 -2.22
C GLY A 33 25.45 -10.99 -3.36
N LEU A 34 26.00 -11.98 -4.07
CA LEU A 34 25.30 -12.66 -5.15
C LEU A 34 24.01 -13.34 -4.66
N PRO A 35 23.02 -13.56 -5.54
CA PRO A 35 21.86 -14.38 -5.25
C PRO A 35 22.27 -15.77 -4.72
N GLY A 36 21.59 -16.25 -3.69
CA GLY A 36 21.89 -17.51 -2.99
C GLY A 36 22.97 -17.40 -1.90
N THR A 37 23.56 -16.22 -1.68
CA THR A 37 24.51 -15.98 -0.57
C THR A 37 23.81 -15.41 0.66
N ARG A 38 24.50 -15.36 1.81
CA ARG A 38 23.96 -14.73 3.03
C ARG A 38 23.71 -13.24 2.90
N GLU A 39 24.37 -12.59 1.94
CA GLU A 39 24.30 -11.15 1.71
C GLU A 39 23.42 -10.82 0.50
N GLN A 40 22.63 -11.78 0.00
CA GLN A 40 21.79 -11.63 -1.19
C GLN A 40 20.73 -10.53 -1.08
N ASP A 41 20.31 -10.18 0.14
CA ASP A 41 19.27 -9.17 0.39
C ASP A 41 19.82 -7.73 0.37
N GLY A 42 21.09 -7.54 -0.02
CA GLY A 42 21.69 -6.21 -0.17
C GLY A 42 21.39 -5.56 -1.52
N ASP A 43 21.57 -4.24 -1.60
CA ASP A 43 21.18 -3.44 -2.78
C ASP A 43 22.20 -3.47 -3.93
N ARG A 44 23.26 -4.29 -3.85
CA ARG A 44 24.28 -4.39 -4.89
C ARG A 44 23.80 -5.15 -6.12
N PHE A 45 23.29 -6.35 -5.91
CA PHE A 45 22.84 -7.24 -6.97
C PHE A 45 21.31 -7.18 -7.05
N ILE A 46 20.80 -6.30 -7.90
CA ILE A 46 19.36 -6.07 -8.02
C ILE A 46 18.79 -6.99 -9.10
N GLU A 47 17.71 -7.70 -8.76
CA GLU A 47 16.91 -8.45 -9.74
C GLU A 47 16.25 -7.47 -10.72
N ILE A 48 16.56 -7.59 -12.00
CA ILE A 48 16.03 -6.71 -13.05
C ILE A 48 14.86 -7.36 -13.77
N TRP A 49 15.00 -8.63 -14.13
CA TRP A 49 14.07 -9.31 -15.05
C TRP A 49 13.86 -10.77 -14.64
N ASN A 50 12.60 -11.14 -14.41
CA ASN A 50 12.18 -12.51 -14.15
C ASN A 50 11.56 -13.14 -15.41
N MET A 51 11.97 -14.36 -15.75
CA MET A 51 11.45 -15.17 -16.85
C MET A 51 10.85 -16.44 -16.28
N VAL A 52 9.52 -16.49 -16.19
CA VAL A 52 8.76 -17.62 -15.67
C VAL A 52 8.40 -18.57 -16.80
N PHE A 53 8.82 -19.82 -16.65
CA PHE A 53 8.43 -20.91 -17.55
C PHE A 53 7.14 -21.53 -17.01
N MET A 54 5.99 -20.97 -17.40
CA MET A 54 4.67 -21.41 -16.93
C MET A 54 4.43 -22.87 -17.33
N GLN A 55 4.36 -23.73 -16.31
CA GLN A 55 4.25 -25.18 -16.50
C GLN A 55 3.02 -25.79 -15.84
N PHE A 56 2.48 -25.12 -14.83
CA PHE A 56 1.48 -25.67 -13.95
C PHE A 56 0.37 -24.67 -13.63
N GLU A 57 -0.78 -25.21 -13.21
CA GLU A 57 -1.86 -24.49 -12.55
C GLU A 57 -1.95 -25.02 -11.11
N GLN A 58 -1.81 -24.13 -10.13
CA GLN A 58 -2.02 -24.45 -8.71
C GLN A 58 -3.53 -24.34 -8.41
N LEU A 59 -4.16 -25.44 -8.03
CA LEU A 59 -5.60 -25.47 -7.73
C LEU A 59 -5.89 -25.18 -6.26
N ASP A 60 -5.03 -25.67 -5.36
CA ASP A 60 -5.06 -25.47 -3.92
C ASP A 60 -3.67 -25.74 -3.32
N ALA A 61 -3.49 -25.64 -1.99
CA ALA A 61 -2.19 -25.82 -1.33
C ALA A 61 -1.46 -27.15 -1.61
N ASN A 62 -2.18 -28.21 -1.97
CA ASN A 62 -1.64 -29.55 -2.17
C ASN A 62 -1.73 -30.04 -3.62
N THR A 63 -2.58 -29.40 -4.44
CA THR A 63 -2.91 -29.88 -5.78
C THR A 63 -2.40 -28.93 -6.86
N ARG A 64 -1.52 -29.46 -7.71
CA ARG A 64 -0.96 -28.78 -8.88
C ARG A 64 -1.13 -29.66 -10.11
N ILE A 65 -1.65 -29.09 -11.19
CA ILE A 65 -1.84 -29.80 -12.46
C ILE A 65 -0.94 -29.19 -13.54
N GLU A 66 -0.58 -29.98 -14.54
CA GLU A 66 0.16 -29.46 -15.69
C GLU A 66 -0.73 -28.64 -16.61
N LEU A 67 -0.21 -27.49 -17.07
CA LEU A 67 -0.84 -26.72 -18.14
C LEU A 67 -0.80 -27.52 -19.45
N HIS A 68 -1.90 -27.46 -20.21
CA HIS A 68 -2.02 -28.06 -21.53
C HIS A 68 -0.91 -27.59 -22.48
N ASN A 69 -0.63 -26.27 -22.47
CA ASN A 69 0.44 -25.66 -23.24
C ASN A 69 1.42 -24.97 -22.28
N LYS A 70 2.71 -25.29 -22.41
CA LYS A 70 3.77 -24.57 -21.69
C LYS A 70 3.93 -23.18 -22.30
N SER A 71 4.03 -22.16 -21.46
CA SER A 71 4.05 -20.74 -21.87
C SER A 71 5.21 -20.01 -21.19
N ILE A 72 5.48 -18.78 -21.63
CA ILE A 72 6.48 -17.90 -21.02
C ILE A 72 5.75 -16.65 -20.52
N ASP A 73 6.00 -16.30 -19.27
CA ASP A 73 5.61 -15.02 -18.67
C ASP A 73 6.89 -14.31 -18.20
N THR A 74 7.03 -13.02 -18.45
CA THR A 74 8.24 -12.28 -18.03
C THR A 74 7.86 -10.94 -17.43
N GLY A 75 8.55 -10.56 -16.35
CA GLY A 75 8.39 -9.27 -15.70
C GLY A 75 9.74 -8.58 -15.52
N MET A 76 9.87 -7.36 -16.05
CA MET A 76 11.03 -6.49 -15.82
C MET A 76 10.55 -5.22 -15.11
N GLY A 77 11.18 -4.89 -13.97
CA GLY A 77 10.84 -3.68 -13.24
C GLY A 77 11.32 -2.44 -13.99
N LEU A 78 10.39 -1.62 -14.50
CA LEU A 78 10.73 -0.43 -15.31
C LEU A 78 11.64 0.54 -14.55
N GLU A 79 11.36 0.78 -13.27
CA GLU A 79 12.15 1.69 -12.44
C GLU A 79 13.55 1.14 -12.17
N ARG A 80 13.68 -0.18 -12.00
CA ARG A 80 14.98 -0.85 -11.77
C ARG A 80 15.86 -0.78 -13.02
N ILE A 81 15.32 -1.12 -14.20
CA ILE A 81 16.10 -0.99 -15.45
C ILE A 81 16.40 0.48 -15.77
N SER A 82 15.50 1.40 -15.42
CA SER A 82 15.74 2.84 -15.58
C SER A 82 16.90 3.32 -14.70
N ALA A 83 17.00 2.84 -13.46
CA ALA A 83 18.13 3.15 -12.58
C ALA A 83 19.47 2.71 -13.22
N VAL A 84 19.53 1.47 -13.70
CA VAL A 84 20.68 0.94 -14.46
C VAL A 84 21.00 1.82 -15.67
N MET A 85 20.00 2.19 -16.46
CA MET A 85 20.21 2.96 -17.69
C MET A 85 20.60 4.41 -17.47
N GLN A 86 20.20 4.98 -16.33
CA GLN A 86 20.55 6.33 -15.91
C GLN A 86 21.84 6.38 -15.08
N ASN A 87 22.52 5.23 -14.89
CA ASN A 87 23.72 5.09 -14.08
C ASN A 87 23.52 5.54 -12.62
N VAL A 88 22.35 5.24 -12.05
CA VAL A 88 22.03 5.41 -10.64
C VAL A 88 21.73 4.06 -10.00
N HIS A 89 21.89 3.95 -8.69
CA HIS A 89 21.71 2.69 -7.97
C HIS A 89 20.33 2.55 -7.33
N ASP A 90 19.69 3.67 -7.04
CA ASP A 90 18.44 3.73 -6.32
C ASP A 90 17.31 4.12 -7.28
N ASN A 91 16.20 3.37 -7.26
CA ASN A 91 15.02 3.69 -8.05
C ASN A 91 14.52 5.12 -7.80
N TYR A 92 14.71 5.67 -6.59
CA TYR A 92 14.29 7.02 -6.25
C TYR A 92 15.21 8.12 -6.82
N GLU A 93 16.34 7.76 -7.41
CA GLU A 93 17.27 8.69 -8.09
C GLU A 93 16.98 8.85 -9.58
N ILE A 94 16.10 8.02 -10.15
CA ILE A 94 15.69 8.16 -11.55
C ILE A 94 14.89 9.45 -11.76
N ASP A 95 14.91 9.96 -12.98
CA ASP A 95 14.17 11.14 -13.43
C ASP A 95 12.71 11.21 -12.92
N LEU A 96 11.93 10.14 -13.09
CA LEU A 96 10.52 10.09 -12.65
C LEU A 96 10.36 10.42 -11.16
N PHE A 97 11.11 9.74 -10.30
CA PHE A 97 10.98 9.92 -8.85
C PHE A 97 11.60 11.23 -8.39
N LYS A 98 12.74 11.61 -8.98
CA LYS A 98 13.42 12.86 -8.65
C LYS A 98 12.54 14.07 -8.92
N GLU A 99 11.84 14.11 -10.05
CA GLU A 99 10.90 15.18 -10.39
C GLU A 99 9.74 15.30 -9.38
N ILE A 100 9.21 14.17 -8.89
CA ILE A 100 8.16 14.17 -7.86
C ILE A 100 8.71 14.63 -6.50
N ILE A 101 9.89 14.15 -6.12
CA ILE A 101 10.56 14.50 -4.86
C ILE A 101 10.91 16.00 -4.83
N ASP A 102 11.52 16.51 -5.90
CA ASP A 102 11.90 17.91 -6.06
C ASP A 102 10.67 18.83 -6.02
N TYR A 103 9.58 18.42 -6.67
CA TYR A 103 8.31 19.16 -6.61
C TYR A 103 7.67 19.14 -5.21
N THR A 104 7.76 18.01 -4.51
CA THR A 104 7.31 17.90 -3.12
C THR A 104 8.14 18.83 -2.22
N GLU A 105 9.47 18.82 -2.35
CA GLU A 105 10.40 19.70 -1.63
C GLU A 105 10.07 21.18 -1.89
N HIS A 106 9.75 21.52 -3.14
CA HIS A 106 9.34 22.88 -3.50
C HIS A 106 8.06 23.31 -2.76
N ILE A 107 7.12 22.40 -2.50
CA ILE A 107 5.87 22.74 -1.81
C ILE A 107 6.09 22.83 -0.31
N VAL A 108 6.74 21.84 0.30
CA VAL A 108 6.87 21.76 1.77
C VAL A 108 8.04 22.57 2.32
N LYS A 109 8.98 23.02 1.47
CA LYS A 109 10.14 23.85 1.81
C LYS A 109 11.09 23.21 2.84
N VAL A 110 11.17 21.88 2.85
CA VAL A 110 12.11 21.10 3.67
C VAL A 110 13.03 20.31 2.75
N LYS A 111 14.34 20.28 2.99
CA LYS A 111 15.25 19.51 2.12
C LYS A 111 15.00 18.00 2.20
N ALA A 112 15.03 17.31 1.07
CA ALA A 112 14.90 15.86 0.94
C ALA A 112 16.19 15.11 1.34
N GLU A 113 16.70 15.39 2.54
CA GLU A 113 17.98 14.90 3.04
C GLU A 113 17.84 14.26 4.43
N GLY A 114 18.80 13.42 4.80
CA GLY A 114 18.83 12.74 6.11
C GLY A 114 17.53 11.99 6.41
N ASN A 115 16.97 12.21 7.59
CA ASN A 115 15.74 11.54 8.02
C ASN A 115 14.49 11.93 7.17
N ALA A 116 14.50 13.10 6.53
CA ALA A 116 13.37 13.55 5.72
C ALA A 116 13.27 12.78 4.40
N GLN A 117 14.41 12.36 3.83
CA GLN A 117 14.49 11.67 2.55
C GLN A 117 13.55 10.45 2.47
N PHE A 118 13.45 9.68 3.55
CA PHE A 118 12.54 8.53 3.62
C PHE A 118 11.08 8.94 3.41
N SER A 119 10.64 10.03 4.02
CA SER A 119 9.26 10.53 3.88
C SER A 119 8.94 10.96 2.45
N TYR A 120 9.90 11.59 1.76
CA TYR A 120 9.76 11.94 0.34
C TYR A 120 9.56 10.72 -0.55
N ARG A 121 10.36 9.67 -0.33
CA ARG A 121 10.25 8.39 -1.07
C ARG A 121 8.87 7.75 -0.87
N VAL A 122 8.40 7.69 0.39
CA VAL A 122 7.08 7.15 0.73
C VAL A 122 5.96 7.97 0.08
N ILE A 123 6.02 9.30 0.16
CA ILE A 123 5.00 10.18 -0.47
C ILE A 123 4.97 9.97 -1.98
N ALA A 124 6.13 9.94 -2.64
CA ALA A 124 6.21 9.77 -4.09
C ALA A 124 5.65 8.41 -4.53
N ASP A 125 6.03 7.32 -3.85
CA ASP A 125 5.52 5.98 -4.16
C ASP A 125 4.00 5.88 -3.94
N HIS A 126 3.54 6.34 -2.77
CA HIS A 126 2.13 6.26 -2.41
C HIS A 126 1.24 7.16 -3.26
N LEU A 127 1.74 8.32 -3.71
CA LEU A 127 1.03 9.17 -4.68
C LEU A 127 0.71 8.38 -5.96
N ARG A 128 1.70 7.66 -6.52
CA ARG A 128 1.50 6.83 -7.72
C ARG A 128 0.47 5.75 -7.46
N ALA A 129 0.67 4.95 -6.40
CA ALA A 129 -0.24 3.86 -6.06
C ALA A 129 -1.68 4.36 -5.85
N CYS A 130 -1.87 5.44 -5.09
CA CYS A 130 -3.20 6.00 -4.86
C CYS A 130 -3.83 6.52 -6.15
N ALA A 131 -3.09 7.27 -6.98
CA ALA A 131 -3.62 7.83 -8.21
C ALA A 131 -4.11 6.74 -9.18
N PHE A 132 -3.33 5.69 -9.39
CA PHE A 132 -3.70 4.57 -10.25
C PHE A 132 -4.87 3.74 -9.69
N LEU A 133 -4.88 3.45 -8.39
CA LEU A 133 -6.01 2.74 -7.78
C LEU A 133 -7.31 3.54 -7.93
N ILE A 134 -7.26 4.86 -7.76
CA ILE A 134 -8.43 5.73 -7.90
C ILE A 134 -8.84 5.87 -9.37
N SER A 135 -7.90 5.95 -10.32
CA SER A 135 -8.23 5.96 -11.76
C SER A 135 -8.94 4.69 -12.21
N ASP A 136 -8.64 3.56 -11.57
CA ASP A 136 -9.30 2.26 -11.79
C ASP A 136 -10.64 2.12 -11.05
N GLY A 137 -11.09 3.19 -10.38
CA GLY A 137 -12.40 3.25 -9.71
C GLY A 137 -12.41 2.73 -8.26
N ILE A 138 -11.25 2.48 -7.65
CA ILE A 138 -11.18 2.10 -6.23
C ILE A 138 -11.31 3.37 -5.37
N ILE A 139 -12.29 3.36 -4.47
CA ILE A 139 -12.56 4.47 -3.54
C ILE A 139 -12.17 4.07 -2.11
N PRO A 140 -11.63 4.99 -1.28
CA PRO A 140 -11.24 4.67 0.08
C PRO A 140 -12.41 4.18 0.94
N SER A 141 -12.29 2.98 1.52
CA SER A 141 -13.33 2.34 2.34
C SER A 141 -12.75 1.69 3.60
N ASN A 142 -13.59 1.03 4.42
CA ASN A 142 -13.15 0.28 5.60
C ASN A 142 -12.90 -1.21 5.32
N GLU A 143 -13.15 -1.70 4.11
CA GLU A 143 -13.02 -3.13 3.78
C GLU A 143 -12.44 -3.37 2.38
N GLY A 144 -11.85 -4.55 2.19
CA GLY A 144 -11.33 -4.99 0.88
C GLY A 144 -10.30 -4.04 0.27
N ARG A 145 -10.40 -3.83 -1.06
CA ARG A 145 -9.46 -2.99 -1.83
C ARG A 145 -9.49 -1.53 -1.40
N GLY A 146 -10.68 -1.00 -1.09
CA GLY A 146 -10.83 0.38 -0.62
C GLY A 146 -10.16 0.63 0.73
N TYR A 147 -10.08 -0.40 1.59
CA TYR A 147 -9.29 -0.31 2.82
C TYR A 147 -7.80 -0.24 2.53
N VAL A 148 -7.28 -1.07 1.61
CA VAL A 148 -5.87 -1.01 1.20
C VAL A 148 -5.51 0.38 0.69
N LEU A 149 -6.32 0.96 -0.21
CA LEU A 149 -6.13 2.33 -0.68
C LEU A 149 -6.12 3.33 0.47
N ARG A 150 -7.10 3.25 1.38
CA ARG A 150 -7.17 4.13 2.55
C ARG A 150 -5.91 4.05 3.42
N ARG A 151 -5.35 2.86 3.62
CA ARG A 151 -4.11 2.68 4.38
C ARG A 151 -2.93 3.38 3.73
N ILE A 152 -2.74 3.17 2.43
CA ILE A 152 -1.66 3.81 1.65
C ILE A 152 -1.80 5.33 1.72
N MET A 153 -3.00 5.88 1.50
CA MET A 153 -3.25 7.32 1.62
C MET A 153 -2.90 7.85 3.02
N ARG A 154 -3.35 7.18 4.09
CA ARG A 154 -3.11 7.65 5.46
C ARG A 154 -1.64 7.60 5.86
N ARG A 155 -0.88 6.64 5.32
CA ARG A 155 0.58 6.58 5.50
C ARG A 155 1.26 7.76 4.80
N SER A 156 0.91 8.08 3.56
CA SER A 156 1.50 9.24 2.88
C SER A 156 1.14 10.57 3.54
N ILE A 157 -0.10 10.73 3.99
CA ILE A 157 -0.55 11.91 4.76
C ILE A 157 0.24 12.06 6.05
N ARG A 158 0.53 10.96 6.75
CA ARG A 158 1.38 11.00 7.95
C ARG A 158 2.81 11.44 7.60
N HIS A 159 3.39 10.94 6.52
CA HIS A 159 4.72 11.39 6.09
C HIS A 159 4.72 12.87 5.68
N ALA A 160 3.65 13.36 5.07
CA ALA A 160 3.48 14.79 4.81
C ALA A 160 3.43 15.60 6.12
N HIS A 161 2.75 15.07 7.16
CA HIS A 161 2.73 15.68 8.49
C HIS A 161 4.12 15.68 9.16
N ILE A 162 4.90 14.59 9.02
CA ILE A 162 6.30 14.51 9.51
C ILE A 162 7.17 15.59 8.86
N LEU A 163 6.95 15.88 7.58
CA LEU A 163 7.62 16.97 6.85
C LEU A 163 7.07 18.36 7.20
N GLY A 164 6.10 18.46 8.11
CA GLY A 164 5.54 19.73 8.57
C GLY A 164 4.48 20.33 7.64
N SER A 165 3.89 19.55 6.71
CA SER A 165 2.83 20.06 5.84
C SER A 165 1.58 20.41 6.65
N THR A 166 1.20 21.68 6.62
CA THR A 166 -0.03 22.17 7.27
C THR A 166 -1.23 22.21 6.33
N GLU A 167 -1.04 22.14 5.02
CA GLU A 167 -2.13 22.10 4.05
C GLU A 167 -2.21 20.71 3.41
N PRO A 168 -3.37 20.27 2.90
CA PRO A 168 -3.47 19.00 2.20
C PRO A 168 -2.49 18.96 1.02
N LEU A 169 -1.58 17.98 1.02
CA LEU A 169 -0.44 17.91 0.12
C LEU A 169 -0.70 17.00 -1.08
N MET A 170 -1.32 15.84 -0.87
CA MET A 170 -1.29 14.75 -1.86
C MET A 170 -1.94 15.15 -3.18
N HIS A 171 -3.09 15.81 -3.14
CA HIS A 171 -3.79 16.28 -4.33
C HIS A 171 -2.99 17.35 -5.09
N ARG A 172 -2.15 18.14 -4.42
CA ARG A 172 -1.31 19.17 -5.05
C ARG A 172 -0.13 18.60 -5.80
N LEU A 173 0.27 17.36 -5.50
CA LEU A 173 1.32 16.62 -6.19
C LEU A 173 0.80 15.92 -7.46
N LEU A 174 -0.51 15.67 -7.54
CA LEU A 174 -1.13 14.96 -8.66
C LEU A 174 -0.83 15.57 -10.03
N PRO A 175 -0.88 16.91 -10.25
CA PRO A 175 -0.59 17.48 -11.56
C PRO A 175 0.80 17.12 -12.08
N LYS A 176 1.80 17.07 -11.18
CA LYS A 176 3.17 16.67 -11.57
C LYS A 176 3.24 15.19 -11.95
N LEU A 177 2.51 14.32 -11.25
CA LEU A 177 2.40 12.92 -11.63
C LEU A 177 1.74 12.76 -13.01
N VAL A 178 0.65 13.49 -13.26
CA VAL A 178 -0.08 13.46 -14.54
C VAL A 178 0.78 13.99 -15.69
N GLU A 179 1.59 15.02 -15.45
CA GLU A 179 2.59 15.52 -16.40
C GLU A 179 3.59 14.41 -16.81
N LEU A 180 4.16 13.71 -15.82
CA LEU A 180 5.20 12.70 -16.04
C LEU A 180 4.66 11.40 -16.67
N MET A 181 3.49 10.94 -16.24
CA MET A 181 2.98 9.60 -16.59
C MET A 181 1.76 9.63 -17.52
N GLY A 182 1.01 10.72 -17.60
CA GLY A 182 -0.29 10.76 -18.26
C GLY A 182 -0.25 10.61 -19.80
N ASN A 183 0.93 10.63 -20.42
CA ASN A 183 1.09 10.28 -21.84
C ASN A 183 1.02 8.75 -22.05
N ALA A 184 1.70 7.98 -21.20
CA ALA A 184 1.68 6.52 -21.24
C ALA A 184 0.40 5.95 -20.62
N TYR A 185 -0.21 6.68 -19.69
CA TYR A 185 -1.40 6.28 -18.93
C TYR A 185 -2.52 7.33 -19.04
N PRO A 186 -3.26 7.39 -20.17
CA PRO A 186 -4.29 8.42 -20.41
C PRO A 186 -5.46 8.39 -19.40
N GLU A 187 -5.69 7.27 -18.74
CA GLU A 187 -6.64 7.13 -17.63
C GLU A 187 -6.35 8.09 -16.47
N LEU A 188 -5.08 8.38 -16.17
CA LEU A 188 -4.72 9.37 -15.14
C LEU A 188 -5.20 10.77 -15.50
N LYS A 189 -5.02 11.19 -16.76
CA LYS A 189 -5.50 12.48 -17.27
C LYS A 189 -7.02 12.58 -17.24
N ARG A 190 -7.70 11.51 -17.67
CA ARG A 190 -9.18 11.47 -17.71
C ARG A 190 -9.79 11.54 -16.31
N ALA A 191 -9.12 10.96 -15.31
CA ALA A 191 -9.61 10.89 -13.94
C ALA A 191 -8.99 11.96 -13.01
N GLU A 192 -8.18 12.90 -13.51
CA GLU A 192 -7.39 13.83 -12.68
C GLU A 192 -8.24 14.58 -11.64
N ASP A 193 -9.35 15.20 -12.05
CA ASP A 193 -10.25 15.91 -11.15
C ASP A 193 -10.86 14.97 -10.09
N PHE A 194 -11.22 13.75 -10.47
CA PHE A 194 -11.76 12.76 -9.56
C PHE A 194 -10.73 12.30 -8.54
N ILE A 195 -9.51 11.99 -8.98
CA ILE A 195 -8.39 11.60 -8.13
C ILE A 195 -8.05 12.74 -7.15
N SER A 196 -7.95 13.98 -7.65
CA SER A 196 -7.66 15.18 -6.85
C SER A 196 -8.66 15.34 -5.70
N ASN A 197 -9.95 15.28 -6.01
CA ASN A 197 -11.02 15.37 -5.02
C ASN A 197 -10.94 14.25 -3.96
N ILE A 198 -10.72 13.00 -4.36
CA ILE A 198 -10.62 11.88 -3.41
C ILE A 198 -9.40 12.02 -2.50
N LEU A 199 -8.24 12.40 -3.04
CA LEU A 199 -7.02 12.64 -2.27
C LEU A 199 -7.24 13.74 -1.24
N GLU A 200 -7.79 14.88 -1.65
CA GLU A 200 -8.03 16.02 -0.78
C GLU A 200 -9.01 15.68 0.35
N GLN A 201 -10.14 15.05 0.03
CA GLN A 201 -11.18 14.74 1.03
C GLN A 201 -10.71 13.71 2.06
N GLU A 202 -9.97 12.68 1.65
CA GLU A 202 -9.42 11.71 2.61
C GLU A 202 -8.37 12.37 3.52
N GLU A 203 -7.53 13.24 2.97
CA GLU A 203 -6.50 13.95 3.72
C GLU A 203 -7.10 14.91 4.75
N LEU A 204 -8.07 15.73 4.34
CA LEU A 204 -8.81 16.61 5.25
C LEU A 204 -9.45 15.82 6.39
N ARG A 205 -10.11 14.70 6.08
CA ARG A 205 -10.78 13.87 7.09
C ARG A 205 -9.79 13.25 8.07
N PHE A 206 -8.70 12.68 7.58
CA PHE A 206 -7.73 12.00 8.44
C PHE A 206 -6.93 12.99 9.29
N LYS A 207 -6.60 14.16 8.75
CA LYS A 207 -5.87 15.18 9.49
C LYS A 207 -6.56 15.60 10.79
N LEU A 208 -7.91 15.66 10.79
CA LEU A 208 -8.71 15.96 12.00
C LEU A 208 -8.47 14.97 13.15
N THR A 209 -8.16 13.71 12.83
CA THR A 209 -7.94 12.65 13.82
C THR A 209 -6.46 12.31 14.03
N LEU A 210 -5.59 12.61 13.06
CA LEU A 210 -4.15 12.31 13.10
C LEU A 210 -3.49 12.91 14.34
N GLU A 211 -3.59 14.22 14.55
CA GLU A 211 -2.92 14.89 15.69
C GLU A 211 -3.39 14.34 17.04
N ARG A 212 -4.70 14.08 17.17
CA ARG A 212 -5.27 13.52 18.40
C ARG A 212 -4.83 12.08 18.63
N GLY A 213 -4.75 11.27 17.56
CA GLY A 213 -4.26 9.90 17.63
C GLY A 213 -2.78 9.83 17.97
N LEU A 214 -1.95 10.72 17.40
CA LEU A 214 -0.53 10.83 17.74
C LEU A 214 -0.34 11.23 19.21
N LYS A 215 -1.13 12.19 19.70
CA LYS A 215 -1.08 12.59 21.11
C LYS A 215 -1.44 11.43 22.05
N LEU A 216 -2.52 10.70 21.76
CA LEU A 216 -2.88 9.51 22.53
C LEU A 216 -1.74 8.49 22.55
N LEU A 217 -1.13 8.25 21.38
CA LEU A 217 -0.02 7.31 21.27
C LEU A 217 1.20 7.77 22.07
N ASP A 218 1.54 9.05 22.07
CA ASP A 218 2.64 9.59 22.88
C ASP A 218 2.35 9.52 24.38
N GLU A 219 1.10 9.76 24.82
CA GLU A 219 0.68 9.59 26.22
C GLU A 219 0.87 8.15 26.70
N GLU A 220 0.43 7.18 25.91
CA GLU A 220 0.58 5.74 26.21
C GLU A 220 2.04 5.28 26.20
N LEU A 221 2.89 5.93 25.40
CA LEU A 221 4.31 5.60 25.26
C LEU A 221 5.24 6.40 26.17
N THR A 222 4.73 7.38 26.93
CA THR A 222 5.56 8.26 27.78
C THR A 222 6.37 7.49 28.82
N HIS A 223 5.86 6.34 29.27
CA HIS A 223 6.52 5.45 30.24
C HIS A 223 6.89 4.08 29.65
N ALA A 224 6.77 3.91 28.33
CA ALA A 224 7.09 2.66 27.66
C ALA A 224 8.60 2.42 27.65
N GLN A 225 9.02 1.20 28.02
CA GLN A 225 10.41 0.78 27.87
C GLN A 225 10.65 0.19 26.47
N PRO A 226 11.90 0.19 25.97
CA PRO A 226 12.26 -0.59 24.79
C PRO A 226 11.83 -2.06 24.96
N ASN A 227 11.31 -2.67 23.90
CA ASN A 227 10.71 -4.02 23.88
C ASN A 227 9.43 -4.18 24.71
N SER A 228 8.82 -3.07 25.14
CA SER A 228 7.45 -3.09 25.66
C SER A 228 6.42 -3.36 24.55
N CYS A 229 5.18 -3.64 24.96
CA CYS A 229 4.09 -3.94 24.06
C CYS A 229 2.94 -2.93 24.28
N LEU A 230 2.48 -2.29 23.21
CA LEU A 230 1.28 -1.48 23.21
C LEU A 230 0.05 -2.40 23.32
N SER A 231 -0.84 -2.10 24.26
CA SER A 231 -2.08 -2.86 24.44
C SER A 231 -2.91 -2.90 23.15
N GLY A 232 -3.43 -4.08 22.84
CA GLY A 232 -4.33 -4.27 21.71
C GLY A 232 -5.60 -3.42 21.79
N GLU A 233 -6.05 -3.05 23.00
CA GLU A 233 -7.19 -2.16 23.20
C GLU A 233 -6.89 -0.73 22.76
N VAL A 234 -5.69 -0.24 23.05
CA VAL A 234 -5.22 1.08 22.61
C VAL A 234 -5.03 1.10 21.10
N ALA A 235 -4.39 0.07 20.54
CA ALA A 235 -4.26 -0.07 19.09
C ALA A 235 -5.63 -0.14 18.40
N PHE A 236 -6.59 -0.84 18.99
CA PHE A 236 -7.96 -0.90 18.48
C PHE A 236 -8.65 0.46 18.56
N LYS A 237 -8.46 1.23 19.64
CA LYS A 237 -8.98 2.60 19.77
C LYS A 237 -8.39 3.54 18.73
N LEU A 238 -7.08 3.45 18.46
CA LEU A 238 -6.40 4.17 17.39
C LEU A 238 -7.01 3.85 16.03
N TYR A 239 -7.27 2.57 15.75
CA TYR A 239 -7.94 2.11 14.54
C TYR A 239 -9.38 2.62 14.42
N ASP A 240 -10.21 2.35 15.42
CA ASP A 240 -11.66 2.56 15.37
C ASP A 240 -12.05 4.04 15.49
N THR A 241 -11.44 4.75 16.45
CA THR A 241 -11.81 6.13 16.77
C THR A 241 -11.01 7.14 15.96
N TYR A 242 -9.71 6.91 15.80
CA TYR A 242 -8.81 7.87 15.15
C TYR A 242 -8.48 7.50 13.70
N GLY A 243 -8.88 6.30 13.26
CA GLY A 243 -8.68 5.86 11.89
C GLY A 243 -7.24 5.47 11.58
N PHE A 244 -6.42 5.09 12.56
CA PHE A 244 -5.04 4.70 12.30
C PHE A 244 -5.03 3.25 11.80
N PRO A 245 -4.57 2.99 10.56
CA PRO A 245 -4.27 1.62 10.17
C PRO A 245 -3.30 0.96 11.16
N ILE A 246 -3.43 -0.35 11.34
CA ILE A 246 -2.56 -1.10 12.24
C ILE A 246 -1.09 -0.97 11.82
N ASP A 247 -0.81 -1.08 10.52
CA ASP A 247 0.51 -0.92 9.91
C ASP A 247 1.09 0.48 10.11
N LEU A 248 0.24 1.52 10.05
CA LEU A 248 0.68 2.88 10.39
C LEU A 248 1.08 2.95 11.86
N THR A 249 0.33 2.32 12.76
CA THR A 249 0.66 2.26 14.20
C THR A 249 1.98 1.53 14.43
N GLU A 250 2.16 0.35 13.83
CA GLU A 250 3.40 -0.44 13.89
C GLU A 250 4.60 0.38 13.41
N GLU A 251 4.44 1.15 12.32
CA GLU A 251 5.48 2.02 11.80
C GLU A 251 5.86 3.15 12.77
N ILE A 252 4.93 3.70 13.57
CA ILE A 252 5.28 4.66 14.63
C ILE A 252 6.11 3.97 15.71
N LEU A 253 5.66 2.79 16.15
CA LEU A 253 6.22 2.08 17.28
C LEU A 253 7.59 1.48 16.99
N LYS A 254 7.87 1.14 15.73
CA LYS A 254 9.17 0.62 15.28
C LYS A 254 10.33 1.54 15.69
N ASN A 255 10.15 2.86 15.57
CA ASN A 255 11.17 3.85 15.97
C ASN A 255 11.43 3.87 17.48
N LYS A 256 10.49 3.39 18.30
CA LYS A 256 10.60 3.29 19.76
C LYS A 256 10.88 1.86 20.24
N GLN A 257 11.10 0.90 19.34
CA GLN A 257 11.28 -0.52 19.65
C GLN A 257 10.12 -1.11 20.47
N VAL A 258 8.88 -0.69 20.17
CA VAL A 258 7.66 -1.17 20.83
C VAL A 258 6.87 -2.04 19.85
N SER A 259 6.30 -3.14 20.33
CA SER A 259 5.42 -4.01 19.54
C SER A 259 3.94 -3.75 19.84
N ILE A 260 3.02 -4.34 19.07
CA ILE A 260 1.58 -4.32 19.37
C ILE A 260 1.13 -5.71 19.82
N GLU A 261 0.25 -5.76 20.82
CA GLU A 261 -0.42 -6.98 21.22
C GLU A 261 -1.50 -7.38 20.20
N LEU A 262 -1.06 -7.99 19.09
CA LEU A 262 -1.91 -8.30 17.94
C LEU A 262 -3.07 -9.24 18.27
N GLU A 263 -2.90 -10.17 19.21
CA GLU A 263 -3.96 -11.08 19.62
C GLU A 263 -5.12 -10.32 20.26
N SER A 264 -4.83 -9.43 21.20
CA SER A 264 -5.81 -8.55 21.84
C SER A 264 -6.50 -7.61 20.84
N PHE A 265 -5.73 -7.02 19.91
CA PHE A 265 -6.28 -6.20 18.82
C PHE A 265 -7.26 -7.00 17.94
N ASN A 266 -6.86 -8.21 17.53
CA ASN A 266 -7.68 -9.08 16.69
C ASN A 266 -8.97 -9.53 17.40
N ASN A 267 -8.90 -9.80 18.70
CA ASN A 267 -10.07 -10.11 19.52
C ASN A 267 -11.07 -8.94 19.51
N LYS A 268 -10.61 -7.69 19.70
CA LYS A 268 -11.48 -6.50 19.60
C LYS A 268 -12.08 -6.29 18.20
N MET A 269 -11.30 -6.56 17.15
CA MET A 269 -11.79 -6.52 15.77
C MET A 269 -12.91 -7.55 15.53
N GLN A 270 -12.79 -8.76 16.07
CA GLN A 270 -13.85 -9.77 15.98
C GLN A 270 -15.09 -9.36 16.78
N GLU A 271 -14.92 -8.87 18.01
CA GLU A 271 -16.03 -8.34 18.82
C GLU A 271 -16.78 -7.21 18.10
N GLN A 272 -16.07 -6.32 17.41
CA GLN A 272 -16.70 -5.27 16.59
C GLN A 272 -17.50 -5.84 15.43
N LYS A 273 -16.94 -6.79 14.67
CA LYS A 273 -17.63 -7.46 13.56
C LYS A 273 -18.88 -8.19 14.03
N GLU A 274 -18.81 -8.88 15.17
CA GLU A 274 -19.96 -9.56 15.77
C GLU A 274 -21.05 -8.58 16.22
N ARG A 275 -20.67 -7.45 16.84
CA ARG A 275 -21.62 -6.38 17.22
C ARG A 275 -22.32 -5.81 15.99
N ALA A 276 -21.59 -5.51 14.92
CA ALA A 276 -22.16 -5.01 13.66
C ALA A 276 -23.17 -6.01 13.06
N ARG A 277 -22.83 -7.32 13.04
CA ARG A 277 -23.75 -8.38 12.57
C ARG A 277 -25.02 -8.49 13.43
N LYS A 278 -24.91 -8.33 14.75
CA LYS A 278 -26.06 -8.34 15.67
C LYS A 278 -26.96 -7.12 15.48
N SER A 279 -26.38 -5.93 15.30
CA SER A 279 -27.13 -4.70 15.02
C SER A 279 -27.82 -4.73 13.65
N TRP A 280 -27.18 -5.33 12.62
CA TRP A 280 -27.79 -5.50 11.29
C TRP A 280 -29.03 -6.39 11.32
N LYS A 281 -29.07 -7.45 12.13
CA LYS A 281 -30.26 -8.31 12.29
C LYS A 281 -31.45 -7.59 12.95
N GLY A 282 -31.27 -6.37 13.46
CA GLY A 282 -32.31 -5.57 14.13
C GLY A 282 -32.84 -4.37 13.35
N SER A 283 -32.32 -4.04 12.16
CA SER A 283 -32.84 -2.92 11.36
C SER A 283 -34.04 -3.34 10.51
N ASN A 284 -35.08 -2.49 10.48
CA ASN A 284 -36.34 -2.70 9.76
C ASN A 284 -36.20 -2.82 8.21
N GLU A 285 -35.00 -2.65 7.66
CA GLU A 285 -34.72 -2.75 6.22
C GLU A 285 -34.91 -4.17 5.67
N ALA A 286 -34.67 -5.21 6.47
CA ALA A 286 -34.94 -6.59 6.05
C ALA A 286 -36.43 -6.84 5.72
N LYS A 287 -37.36 -6.06 6.31
CA LYS A 287 -38.78 -6.12 5.94
C LYS A 287 -39.08 -5.37 4.64
N THR A 288 -38.40 -4.25 4.39
CA THR A 288 -38.59 -3.43 3.19
C THR A 288 -38.11 -4.15 1.93
N ASP A 289 -36.95 -4.82 1.99
CA ASP A 289 -36.44 -5.61 0.86
C ASP A 289 -37.36 -6.80 0.55
N THR A 290 -37.87 -7.47 1.58
CA THR A 290 -38.80 -8.60 1.40
C THR A 290 -40.12 -8.15 0.76
N ILE A 291 -40.56 -6.90 0.99
CA ILE A 291 -41.75 -6.31 0.36
C ILE A 291 -41.44 -5.86 -1.08
N GLY A 292 -40.28 -5.23 -1.31
CA GLY A 292 -39.84 -4.79 -2.64
C GLY A 292 -39.67 -5.94 -3.63
N PHE A 293 -39.04 -7.05 -3.20
CA PHE A 293 -38.92 -8.26 -4.02
C PHE A 293 -40.27 -8.91 -4.33
N LYS A 294 -41.21 -8.93 -3.36
CA LYS A 294 -42.56 -9.45 -3.60
C LYS A 294 -43.36 -8.57 -4.56
N LEU A 295 -43.26 -7.26 -4.45
CA LEU A 295 -43.95 -6.32 -5.34
C LEU A 295 -43.39 -6.38 -6.78
N HIS A 296 -42.06 -6.44 -6.94
CA HIS A 296 -41.43 -6.61 -8.26
C HIS A 296 -41.82 -7.95 -8.91
N ALA A 297 -41.89 -9.03 -8.14
CA ALA A 297 -42.37 -10.33 -8.65
C ALA A 297 -43.85 -10.33 -9.05
N THR A 298 -44.67 -9.43 -8.48
CA THR A 298 -46.12 -9.38 -8.73
C THR A 298 -46.49 -8.41 -9.85
N PHE A 299 -45.78 -7.28 -9.98
CA PHE A 299 -46.15 -6.18 -10.88
C PHE A 299 -45.12 -5.85 -11.97
N GLY A 300 -43.94 -6.48 -11.94
CA GLY A 300 -42.87 -6.19 -12.90
C GLY A 300 -42.24 -4.81 -12.68
N SER A 301 -41.25 -4.49 -13.51
CA SER A 301 -40.58 -3.19 -13.54
C SER A 301 -41.51 -2.15 -14.17
N THR A 302 -41.68 -0.98 -13.54
CA THR A 302 -42.34 0.18 -14.17
C THR A 302 -41.34 0.94 -15.02
N ASP A 303 -41.73 1.31 -16.25
CA ASP A 303 -40.94 2.14 -17.17
C ASP A 303 -40.64 3.55 -16.62
#